data_AF-A0A1B7WCL6-F1
#
_entry.id   AF-A0A1B7WCL6-F1
#
_cell.length_a   1.000
_cell.length_b   1.000
_cell.length_c   1.000
_cell.angle_alpha   90.00
_cell.angle_beta   90.00
_cell.angle_gamma   90.00
#
_symmetry.space_group_name_H-M   'P 1'
#
loop_
_entity.id
_entity.type
_entity.pdbx_description
1 polymer ?
#
loop_
_entity_poly.entity_id
_entity_poly.type
_entity_poly.pdbx_seq_one_letter_code
_entity_poly.pdbx_strand_id
1 'polypeptide(L)'
;MKPDINFIKIHDNESQIKALLEELILQPRINALKWSKITHQTPNLKIGYPGQHLASLITGVKGSKTAARGDDLEDGTEVKSCSRIDQMDKCDDCESPVARSEEVCYACGSNNINRKEDSKWLFTIKSERDLQVITQYVKRVVLILGDYPNFDKQDYETLRFQCFEIWTQSIRNRKFKEILSNYYYKIYLTNKNSNPKKTPAPKNFWPYSYEFYLCNPVKTFSCYVYNASQNPEIDIQDYIKPHIDRTNLNSVSMPIELLNNQEKLSLKNHLQLENEKDLPSFIDENLREILPLRDTGKGFNINTPHVRKSTKSRRNTTK
;
A
#
# COMPACT_ATOMS: atom_id res chain seq x y z
N MET A 1 7.09 -0.74 -21.80
CA MET A 1 7.15 -1.06 -20.35
C MET A 1 7.65 -2.48 -20.20
N LYS A 2 8.92 -2.70 -20.57
CA LYS A 2 9.46 -4.02 -20.84
C LYS A 2 10.60 -4.33 -19.87
N PRO A 3 10.51 -5.41 -19.08
CA PRO A 3 11.60 -5.88 -18.24
C PRO A 3 12.87 -6.18 -19.06
N ASP A 4 14.03 -5.84 -18.51
CA ASP A 4 15.31 -6.19 -19.11
C ASP A 4 15.62 -7.67 -18.82
N ILE A 5 15.57 -8.48 -19.87
CA ILE A 5 15.78 -9.93 -19.79
C ILE A 5 17.14 -10.31 -19.23
N ASN A 6 18.15 -9.42 -19.30
CA ASN A 6 19.48 -9.69 -18.78
C ASN A 6 19.49 -9.80 -17.26
N PHE A 7 18.52 -9.18 -16.57
CA PHE A 7 18.42 -9.21 -15.11
C PHE A 7 17.46 -10.28 -14.58
N ILE A 8 16.73 -10.97 -15.45
CA ILE A 8 15.81 -12.04 -15.06
C ILE A 8 16.63 -13.32 -14.83
N LYS A 9 16.94 -13.61 -13.56
CA LYS A 9 17.86 -14.69 -13.14
C LYS A 9 17.23 -15.71 -12.19
N ILE A 10 16.00 -15.47 -11.73
CA ILE A 10 15.26 -16.39 -10.86
C ILE A 10 14.25 -17.15 -11.73
N HIS A 11 14.21 -18.47 -11.56
CA HIS A 11 13.33 -19.41 -12.26
C HIS A 11 12.42 -20.13 -11.26
N ASP A 12 11.46 -20.92 -11.73
CA ASP A 12 10.48 -21.63 -10.87
C ASP A 12 9.81 -20.69 -9.84
N ASN A 13 9.42 -19.53 -10.35
CA ASN A 13 9.03 -18.39 -9.53
C ASN A 13 7.77 -18.68 -8.71
N GLU A 14 6.76 -19.35 -9.27
CA GLU A 14 5.50 -19.63 -8.57
C GLU A 14 5.70 -20.55 -7.36
N SER A 15 6.47 -21.63 -7.52
CA SER A 15 6.81 -22.55 -6.43
C SER A 15 7.59 -21.83 -5.33
N GLN A 16 8.58 -21.02 -5.72
CA GLN A 16 9.36 -20.23 -4.76
C GLN A 16 8.55 -19.14 -4.09
N ILE A 17 7.57 -18.52 -4.77
CA ILE A 17 6.66 -17.55 -4.17
C ILE A 17 5.85 -18.23 -3.07
N LYS A 18 5.30 -19.42 -3.33
CA LYS A 18 4.56 -20.18 -2.32
C LYS A 18 5.44 -20.51 -1.12
N ALA A 19 6.64 -21.04 -1.35
CA ALA A 19 7.59 -21.35 -0.30
C ALA A 19 7.96 -20.10 0.53
N LEU A 20 8.22 -18.97 -0.13
CA LEU A 20 8.55 -17.72 0.55
C LEU A 20 7.39 -17.18 1.40
N LEU A 21 6.17 -17.20 0.87
CA LEU A 21 4.99 -16.76 1.62
C LEU A 21 4.80 -17.65 2.86
N GLU A 22 4.94 -18.96 2.71
CA GLU A 22 4.85 -19.91 3.81
C GLU A 22 5.92 -19.64 4.88
N GLU A 23 7.19 -19.65 4.47
CA GLU A 23 8.34 -19.61 5.38
C GLU A 23 8.57 -18.24 6.03
N LEU A 24 8.41 -17.15 5.27
CA LEU A 24 8.77 -15.80 5.74
C LEU A 24 7.57 -14.95 6.17
N ILE A 25 6.34 -15.37 5.89
CA ILE A 25 5.15 -14.57 6.21
C ILE A 25 4.14 -15.37 7.04
N LEU A 26 3.63 -16.48 6.53
CA LEU A 26 2.48 -17.18 7.10
C LEU A 26 2.85 -17.95 8.36
N GLN A 27 3.89 -18.78 8.32
CA GLN A 27 4.34 -19.53 9.50
C GLN A 27 4.81 -18.59 10.64
N PRO A 28 5.60 -17.53 10.37
CA PRO A 28 5.88 -16.50 11.38
C PRO A 28 4.62 -15.83 11.94
N ARG A 29 3.64 -15.49 11.09
CA ARG A 29 2.37 -14.88 11.51
C ARG A 29 1.60 -15.80 12.46
N ILE A 30 1.45 -17.08 12.13
CA ILE A 30 0.76 -18.07 12.99
C ILE A 30 1.42 -18.13 14.37
N ASN A 31 2.75 -18.14 14.40
CA ASN A 31 3.50 -18.08 15.66
C ASN A 31 3.25 -16.76 16.42
N ALA A 32 3.26 -15.63 15.72
CA ALA A 32 2.98 -14.32 16.31
C ALA A 32 1.55 -14.23 16.87
N LEU A 33 0.55 -14.79 16.19
CA LEU A 33 -0.84 -14.89 16.68
C LEU A 33 -0.92 -15.73 17.96
N LYS A 34 -0.24 -16.88 18.00
CA LYS A 34 -0.14 -17.71 19.21
C LYS A 34 0.44 -16.93 20.39
N TRP A 35 1.57 -16.25 20.19
CA TRP A 35 2.22 -15.47 21.25
C TRP A 35 1.45 -14.21 21.62
N SER A 36 0.75 -13.58 20.67
CA SER A 36 -0.09 -12.41 20.90
C SER A 36 -1.18 -12.71 21.93
N LYS A 37 -1.82 -13.88 21.85
CA LYS A 37 -2.81 -14.35 22.84
C LYS A 37 -2.25 -14.49 24.26
N ILE A 38 -0.96 -14.80 24.40
CA ILE A 38 -0.30 -15.03 25.71
C ILE A 38 0.27 -13.71 26.27
N THR A 39 0.88 -12.91 25.40
CA THR A 39 1.70 -11.75 25.80
C THR A 39 0.96 -10.42 25.66
N HIS A 40 -0.22 -10.43 25.02
CA HIS A 40 -0.96 -9.24 24.60
C HIS A 40 -0.12 -8.26 23.76
N GLN A 41 0.91 -8.77 23.07
CA GLN A 41 1.66 -8.01 22.07
C GLN A 41 0.98 -8.09 20.71
N THR A 42 1.30 -7.14 19.83
CA THR A 42 0.78 -7.15 18.46
C THR A 42 1.30 -8.36 17.67
N PRO A 43 0.44 -9.07 16.91
CA PRO A 43 0.88 -10.11 15.97
C PRO A 43 1.38 -9.53 14.64
N ASN A 44 1.34 -8.20 14.46
CA ASN A 44 1.75 -7.53 13.23
C ASN A 44 3.24 -7.74 12.93
N LEU A 45 3.53 -8.47 11.86
CA LEU A 45 4.88 -8.61 11.33
C LEU A 45 5.13 -7.62 10.19
N LYS A 46 6.26 -6.91 10.28
CA LYS A 46 6.65 -5.95 9.24
C LYS A 46 7.06 -6.68 7.97
N ILE A 47 6.37 -6.39 6.86
CA ILE A 47 6.63 -7.03 5.55
C ILE A 47 7.72 -6.34 4.71
N GLY A 48 8.56 -5.48 5.30
CA GLY A 48 9.55 -4.70 4.55
C GLY A 48 10.49 -5.59 3.72
N TYR A 49 11.33 -6.37 4.40
CA TYR A 49 12.24 -7.32 3.74
C TYR A 49 11.52 -8.49 3.07
N PRO A 50 10.52 -9.16 3.70
CA PRO A 50 9.76 -10.21 3.00
C PRO A 50 9.14 -9.72 1.69
N GLY A 51 8.64 -8.48 1.64
CA GLY A 51 8.11 -7.87 0.42
C GLY A 51 9.17 -7.61 -0.65
N GLN A 52 10.41 -7.28 -0.28
CA GLN A 52 11.52 -7.16 -1.25
C GLN A 52 11.92 -8.53 -1.85
N HIS A 53 11.96 -9.57 -1.03
CA HIS A 53 12.18 -10.92 -1.53
C HIS A 53 11.02 -11.39 -2.43
N LEU A 54 9.77 -11.13 -2.03
CA LEU A 54 8.59 -11.42 -2.86
C LEU A 54 8.65 -10.67 -4.19
N ALA A 55 9.03 -9.39 -4.19
CA ALA A 55 9.23 -8.62 -5.42
C ALA A 55 10.32 -9.23 -6.32
N SER A 56 11.41 -9.74 -5.73
CA SER A 56 12.48 -10.42 -6.48
C SER A 56 11.94 -11.67 -7.19
N LEU A 57 11.15 -12.49 -6.48
CA LEU A 57 10.54 -13.69 -7.06
C LEU A 57 9.49 -13.37 -8.13
N ILE A 58 8.62 -12.38 -7.90
CA ILE A 58 7.59 -11.98 -8.88
C ILE A 58 8.23 -11.44 -10.15
N THR A 59 9.23 -10.57 -10.02
CA THR A 59 9.90 -9.94 -11.16
C THR A 59 10.98 -10.81 -11.82
N GLY A 60 11.40 -11.88 -11.15
CA GLY A 60 12.53 -12.71 -11.56
C GLY A 60 13.90 -12.05 -11.41
N VAL A 61 13.98 -10.85 -10.86
CA VAL A 61 15.21 -10.06 -10.70
C VAL A 61 15.73 -10.22 -9.27
N LYS A 62 17.04 -10.42 -9.12
CA LYS A 62 17.67 -10.55 -7.80
C LYS A 62 17.80 -9.19 -7.11
N GLY A 63 17.87 -9.20 -5.78
CA GLY A 63 18.20 -8.02 -4.98
C GLY A 63 19.69 -7.70 -4.99
N SER A 64 20.04 -6.42 -4.77
CA SER A 64 21.43 -5.94 -4.79
C SER A 64 22.26 -6.23 -3.53
N LYS A 65 21.64 -6.81 -2.49
CA LYS A 65 22.24 -7.05 -1.15
C LYS A 65 22.78 -5.79 -0.45
N THR A 66 22.28 -4.61 -0.80
CA THR A 66 22.78 -3.32 -0.27
C THR A 66 22.21 -2.93 1.10
N ALA A 67 21.43 -3.79 1.76
CA ALA A 67 20.79 -3.52 3.06
C ALA A 67 20.10 -2.14 3.12
N ALA A 68 19.29 -1.82 2.09
CA ALA A 68 18.58 -0.55 1.91
C ALA A 68 19.48 0.69 1.71
N ARG A 69 20.72 0.53 1.22
CA ARG A 69 21.65 1.62 0.89
C ARG A 69 21.91 1.80 -0.62
N GLY A 70 21.18 1.08 -1.46
CA GLY A 70 21.24 1.15 -2.92
C GLY A 70 19.92 0.68 -3.52
N ASP A 71 19.92 0.32 -4.80
CA ASP A 71 18.71 -0.14 -5.50
C ASP A 71 18.16 -1.42 -4.86
N ASP A 72 16.84 -1.55 -4.75
CA ASP A 72 16.25 -2.75 -4.13
C ASP A 72 16.50 -4.00 -4.98
N LEU A 73 16.35 -3.88 -6.31
CA LEU A 73 16.67 -4.92 -7.29
C LEU A 73 17.87 -4.54 -8.18
N GLU A 74 18.59 -5.55 -8.68
CA GLU A 74 19.81 -5.38 -9.50
C GLU A 74 19.60 -4.58 -10.80
N ASP A 75 18.35 -4.47 -11.29
CA ASP A 75 18.01 -3.71 -12.50
C ASP A 75 17.65 -2.24 -12.22
N GLY A 76 17.82 -1.77 -10.97
CA GLY A 76 17.46 -0.41 -10.55
C GLY A 76 15.97 -0.22 -10.23
N THR A 77 15.21 -1.30 -10.07
CA THR A 77 13.81 -1.24 -9.62
C THR A 77 13.74 -0.85 -8.15
N GLU A 78 12.87 0.12 -7.84
CA GLU A 78 12.50 0.50 -6.47
C GLU A 78 11.34 -0.38 -5.98
N VAL A 79 11.41 -0.89 -4.76
CA VAL A 79 10.36 -1.73 -4.16
C VAL A 79 9.76 -1.02 -2.94
N LYS A 80 8.44 -0.82 -2.96
CA LYS A 80 7.68 -0.38 -1.77
C LYS A 80 6.72 -1.46 -1.33
N SER A 81 6.78 -1.81 -0.06
CA SER A 81 5.89 -2.80 0.56
C SER A 81 5.04 -2.15 1.64
N CYS A 82 3.74 -2.45 1.68
CA CYS A 82 2.88 -2.09 2.80
C CYS A 82 1.89 -3.22 3.10
N SER A 83 1.51 -3.37 4.37
CA SER A 83 0.58 -4.41 4.82
C SER A 83 -0.49 -3.83 5.72
N ARG A 84 -1.74 -4.19 5.45
CA ARG A 84 -2.92 -3.98 6.30
C ARG A 84 -3.16 -5.19 7.22
N ILE A 85 -2.47 -6.31 6.95
CA ILE A 85 -2.57 -7.55 7.72
C ILE A 85 -2.13 -7.28 9.16
N ASP A 86 -2.96 -7.74 10.08
CA ASP A 86 -2.82 -7.57 11.53
C ASP A 86 -2.54 -6.13 11.97
N GLN A 87 -3.01 -5.15 11.21
CA GLN A 87 -2.93 -3.76 11.62
C GLN A 87 -3.70 -3.55 12.93
N MET A 88 -3.08 -2.81 13.87
CA MET A 88 -3.70 -2.49 15.16
C MET A 88 -4.90 -1.55 14.99
N ASP A 89 -6.02 -2.02 15.51
CA ASP A 89 -7.30 -1.32 15.56
C ASP A 89 -7.38 -0.45 16.82
N LYS A 90 -8.49 0.28 16.96
CA LYS A 90 -8.73 1.15 18.11
C LYS A 90 -10.14 0.90 18.63
N CYS A 91 -10.30 0.74 19.95
CA CYS A 91 -11.61 0.81 20.58
C CYS A 91 -12.10 2.26 20.57
N ASP A 92 -13.31 2.52 20.09
CA ASP A 92 -13.85 3.88 20.05
C ASP A 92 -14.31 4.38 21.43
N ASP A 93 -14.63 3.48 22.36
CA ASP A 93 -15.11 3.86 23.70
C ASP A 93 -13.97 4.23 24.67
N CYS A 94 -12.84 3.51 24.62
CA CYS A 94 -11.73 3.70 25.57
C CYS A 94 -10.38 4.01 24.90
N GLU A 95 -10.35 4.11 23.57
CA GLU A 95 -9.17 4.42 22.77
C GLU A 95 -8.00 3.42 22.87
N SER A 96 -8.19 2.29 23.54
CA SER A 96 -7.16 1.27 23.66
C SER A 96 -6.92 0.57 22.32
N PRO A 97 -5.66 0.18 22.01
CA PRO A 97 -5.37 -0.65 20.85
C PRO A 97 -6.12 -1.97 20.94
N VAL A 98 -6.58 -2.48 19.80
CA VAL A 98 -7.25 -3.78 19.69
C VAL A 98 -6.56 -4.57 18.57
N ALA A 99 -6.17 -5.80 18.86
CA ALA A 99 -5.58 -6.68 17.86
C ALA A 99 -6.65 -7.18 16.88
N ARG A 100 -6.22 -7.53 15.67
CA ARG A 100 -7.14 -7.96 14.62
C ARG A 100 -7.94 -9.20 15.00
N SER A 101 -7.33 -10.10 15.77
CA SER A 101 -7.92 -11.33 16.29
C SER A 101 -8.85 -11.14 17.48
N GLU A 102 -8.96 -9.93 18.03
CA GLU A 102 -9.81 -9.65 19.20
C GLU A 102 -11.16 -9.10 18.73
N GLU A 103 -12.25 -9.74 19.15
CA GLU A 103 -13.63 -9.29 18.86
C GLU A 103 -14.11 -8.22 19.85
N VAL A 104 -13.48 -8.12 21.02
CA VAL A 104 -13.80 -7.18 22.09
C VAL A 104 -12.54 -6.51 22.63
N CYS A 105 -12.66 -5.29 23.10
CA CYS A 105 -11.55 -4.54 23.69
C CYS A 105 -11.15 -5.14 25.04
N TYR A 106 -9.91 -5.59 25.18
CA TYR A 106 -9.38 -6.14 26.43
C TYR A 106 -9.46 -5.15 27.62
N ALA A 107 -9.46 -3.84 27.36
CA ALA A 107 -9.38 -2.81 28.39
C ALA A 107 -10.74 -2.42 28.99
N CYS A 108 -11.82 -2.50 28.20
CA CYS A 108 -13.15 -2.05 28.63
C CYS A 108 -14.30 -3.02 28.30
N GLY A 109 -14.03 -4.11 27.58
CA GLY A 109 -15.04 -5.09 27.16
C GLY A 109 -15.92 -4.66 25.99
N SER A 110 -15.75 -3.43 25.47
CA SER A 110 -16.55 -2.92 24.35
C SER A 110 -16.27 -3.66 23.04
N ASN A 111 -17.31 -3.89 22.25
CA ASN A 111 -17.25 -4.36 20.86
C ASN A 111 -17.24 -3.21 19.84
N ASN A 112 -17.29 -1.95 20.29
CA ASN A 112 -17.22 -0.77 19.45
C ASN A 112 -15.76 -0.53 19.01
N ILE A 113 -15.35 -1.25 17.96
CA ILE A 113 -13.98 -1.28 17.46
C ILE A 113 -13.90 -0.64 16.08
N ASN A 114 -13.09 0.40 15.97
CA ASN A 114 -12.66 0.98 14.72
C ASN A 114 -11.57 0.12 14.07
N ARG A 115 -12.00 -0.72 13.13
CA ARG A 115 -11.14 -1.56 12.30
C ARG A 115 -10.42 -0.71 11.27
N LYS A 116 -9.09 -0.65 11.35
CA LYS A 116 -8.28 0.21 10.48
C LYS A 116 -7.85 -0.49 9.21
N GLU A 117 -7.80 0.27 8.13
CA GLU A 117 -7.30 -0.17 6.83
C GLU A 117 -6.31 0.85 6.20
N ASP A 118 -5.60 1.60 7.05
CA ASP A 118 -4.89 2.82 6.68
C ASP A 118 -3.35 2.68 6.53
N SER A 119 -2.89 1.53 6.04
CA SER A 119 -1.53 1.36 5.54
C SER A 119 -1.31 2.00 4.16
N LYS A 120 -0.09 2.52 3.94
CA LYS A 120 0.34 3.19 2.70
C LYS A 120 1.78 2.86 2.34
N TRP A 121 2.10 3.00 1.06
CA TRP A 121 3.49 3.12 0.60
C TRP A 121 4.00 4.54 0.87
N LEU A 122 5.25 4.65 1.30
CA LEU A 122 5.87 5.93 1.65
C LEU A 122 6.97 6.28 0.65
N PHE A 123 6.85 7.45 0.02
CA PHE A 123 7.91 8.02 -0.80
C PHE A 123 8.55 9.19 -0.06
N THR A 124 9.82 9.00 0.34
CA THR A 124 10.58 10.04 1.03
C THR A 124 11.26 10.92 -0.01
N ILE A 125 10.79 12.15 -0.16
CA ILE A 125 11.36 13.14 -1.07
C ILE A 125 11.69 14.38 -0.25
N LYS A 126 12.97 14.61 0.02
CA LYS A 126 13.47 15.68 0.88
C LYS A 126 14.34 16.71 0.14
N SER A 127 14.65 16.42 -1.12
CA SER A 127 15.45 17.25 -2.00
C SER A 127 15.04 17.06 -3.45
N GLU A 128 15.46 17.98 -4.30
CA GLU A 128 15.30 17.88 -5.75
C GLU A 128 15.97 16.61 -6.29
N ARG A 129 17.11 16.21 -5.70
CA ARG A 129 17.81 14.97 -6.05
C ARG A 129 16.94 13.75 -5.76
N ASP A 130 16.28 13.69 -4.61
CA ASP A 130 15.38 12.57 -4.28
C ASP A 130 14.22 12.49 -5.28
N LEU A 131 13.67 13.65 -5.68
CA LEU A 131 12.63 13.73 -6.69
C LEU A 131 13.13 13.22 -8.04
N GLN A 132 14.33 13.62 -8.46
CA GLN A 132 14.96 13.15 -9.70
C GLN A 132 15.26 11.65 -9.67
N VAL A 133 15.70 11.11 -8.53
CA VAL A 133 15.93 9.65 -8.40
C VAL A 133 14.65 8.89 -8.71
N ILE A 134 13.54 9.21 -8.05
CA ILE A 134 12.30 8.45 -8.22
C ILE A 134 11.59 8.74 -9.55
N THR A 135 11.72 9.95 -10.10
CA THR A 135 11.02 10.32 -11.34
C THR A 135 11.83 10.12 -12.61
N GLN A 136 13.17 10.18 -12.56
CA GLN A 136 14.02 10.16 -13.75
C GLN A 136 14.96 8.95 -13.81
N TYR A 137 15.51 8.51 -12.67
CA TYR A 137 16.53 7.45 -12.66
C TYR A 137 15.95 6.05 -12.43
N VAL A 138 15.08 5.91 -11.44
CA VAL A 138 14.32 4.66 -11.22
C VAL A 138 13.42 4.45 -12.42
N LYS A 139 13.59 3.35 -13.17
CA LYS A 139 12.79 3.05 -14.37
C LYS A 139 11.47 2.35 -14.05
N ARG A 140 11.44 1.62 -12.94
CA ARG A 140 10.33 0.77 -12.50
C ARG A 140 10.19 0.86 -10.98
N VAL A 141 8.95 1.04 -10.53
CA VAL A 141 8.56 0.94 -9.12
C VAL A 141 7.65 -0.28 -8.98
N VAL A 142 7.96 -1.15 -8.04
CA VAL A 142 7.17 -2.32 -7.65
C VAL A 142 6.50 -2.02 -6.31
N LEU A 143 5.18 -2.18 -6.26
CA LEU A 143 4.34 -1.94 -5.11
C LEU A 143 3.75 -3.25 -4.60
N ILE A 144 4.17 -3.70 -3.42
CA ILE A 144 3.66 -4.90 -2.75
C ILE A 144 2.61 -4.51 -1.72
N LEU A 145 1.45 -5.15 -1.78
CA LEU A 145 0.36 -5.00 -0.82
C LEU A 145 0.03 -6.36 -0.19
N GLY A 146 -0.02 -6.41 1.14
CA GLY A 146 -0.73 -7.47 1.88
C GLY A 146 -1.99 -6.89 2.52
N ASP A 147 -3.16 -7.47 2.26
CA ASP A 147 -4.43 -6.99 2.81
C ASP A 147 -5.47 -8.10 3.05
N TYR A 148 -6.66 -7.69 3.51
CA TYR A 148 -7.82 -8.55 3.67
C TYR A 148 -8.80 -8.22 2.53
N PRO A 149 -9.04 -9.13 1.57
CA PRO A 149 -9.86 -8.83 0.40
C PRO A 149 -11.34 -8.64 0.73
N ASN A 150 -11.79 -9.18 1.87
CA ASN A 150 -13.16 -9.13 2.36
C ASN A 150 -13.26 -8.29 3.65
N PHE A 151 -12.45 -7.23 3.76
CA PHE A 151 -12.34 -6.40 4.97
C PHE A 151 -13.71 -5.91 5.49
N ASP A 152 -14.57 -5.43 4.61
CA ASP A 152 -15.91 -4.92 4.97
C ASP A 152 -16.83 -6.00 5.56
N LYS A 153 -16.56 -7.27 5.25
CA LYS A 153 -17.26 -8.44 5.81
C LYS A 153 -16.61 -8.94 7.11
N GLN A 154 -15.59 -8.24 7.59
CA GLN A 154 -14.78 -8.61 8.76
C GLN A 154 -14.16 -10.01 8.67
N ASP A 155 -13.84 -10.46 7.44
CA ASP A 155 -13.10 -11.69 7.21
C ASP A 155 -11.60 -11.42 7.32
N TYR A 156 -11.00 -11.94 8.39
CA TYR A 156 -9.58 -11.85 8.69
C TYR A 156 -8.84 -13.20 8.57
N GLU A 157 -9.52 -14.22 8.05
CA GLU A 157 -8.94 -15.53 7.77
C GLU A 157 -8.53 -15.69 6.31
N THR A 158 -9.08 -14.85 5.43
CA THR A 158 -8.62 -14.72 4.05
C THR A 158 -7.62 -13.56 3.95
N LEU A 159 -6.38 -13.84 3.56
CA LEU A 159 -5.40 -12.81 3.21
C LEU A 159 -5.31 -12.68 1.69
N ARG A 160 -4.77 -11.55 1.24
CA ARG A 160 -4.40 -11.34 -0.15
C ARG A 160 -3.04 -10.66 -0.24
N PHE A 161 -2.20 -11.14 -1.14
CA PHE A 161 -0.94 -10.49 -1.51
C PHE A 161 -0.96 -10.10 -2.98
N GLN A 162 -0.56 -8.87 -3.27
CA GLN A 162 -0.59 -8.30 -4.62
C GLN A 162 0.67 -7.53 -4.95
N CYS A 163 0.96 -7.48 -6.24
CA CYS A 163 2.04 -6.68 -6.80
C CYS A 163 1.52 -5.80 -7.93
N PHE A 164 1.93 -4.54 -7.91
CA PHE A 164 1.66 -3.57 -8.97
C PHE A 164 2.96 -2.97 -9.49
N GLU A 165 3.05 -2.77 -10.79
CA GLU A 165 4.17 -2.09 -11.43
C GLU A 165 3.77 -0.69 -11.92
N ILE A 166 4.63 0.28 -11.67
CA ILE A 166 4.59 1.63 -12.25
C ILE A 166 5.90 1.84 -13.01
N TRP A 167 5.80 2.18 -14.29
CA TRP A 167 6.96 2.41 -15.15
C TRP A 167 7.16 3.90 -15.33
N THR A 168 8.06 4.48 -14.54
CA THR A 168 8.21 5.94 -14.38
C THR A 168 8.46 6.66 -15.71
N GLN A 169 9.15 6.03 -16.67
CA GLN A 169 9.44 6.60 -17.99
C GLN A 169 8.35 6.36 -19.03
N SER A 170 7.27 5.66 -18.69
CA SER A 170 6.14 5.42 -19.57
C SER A 170 5.18 6.61 -19.60
N ILE A 171 4.66 6.95 -20.78
CA ILE A 171 3.59 7.95 -20.92
C ILE A 171 2.34 7.56 -20.11
N ARG A 172 2.03 6.25 -20.08
CA ARG A 172 0.90 5.68 -19.35
C ARG A 172 0.92 6.01 -17.87
N ASN A 173 2.11 6.05 -17.27
CA ASN A 173 2.29 6.27 -15.84
C ASN A 173 2.72 7.71 -15.50
N ARG A 174 2.59 8.67 -16.43
CA ARG A 174 3.03 10.07 -16.25
C ARG A 174 2.49 10.73 -14.98
N LYS A 175 1.24 10.40 -14.59
CA LYS A 175 0.58 10.95 -13.40
C LYS A 175 1.32 10.63 -12.11
N PHE A 176 2.05 9.51 -12.05
CA PHE A 176 2.89 9.18 -10.91
C PHE A 176 3.96 10.26 -10.66
N LYS A 177 4.66 10.69 -11.72
CA LYS A 177 5.65 11.76 -11.64
C LYS A 177 5.00 13.07 -11.22
N GLU A 178 3.87 13.44 -11.83
CA GLU A 178 3.14 14.66 -11.50
C GLU A 178 2.71 14.69 -10.02
N ILE A 179 2.24 13.57 -9.47
CA ILE A 179 1.86 13.44 -8.05
C ILE A 179 3.06 13.65 -7.12
N LEU A 180 4.20 13.03 -7.43
CA LEU A 180 5.41 13.17 -6.61
C LEU A 180 5.98 14.59 -6.68
N SER A 181 6.00 15.19 -7.87
CA SER A 181 6.42 16.59 -8.07
C SER A 181 5.48 17.56 -7.35
N ASN A 182 4.16 17.38 -7.45
CA ASN A 182 3.18 18.21 -6.74
C ASN A 182 3.37 18.11 -5.23
N TYR A 183 3.59 16.92 -4.68
CA TYR A 183 3.91 16.76 -3.28
C TYR A 183 5.19 17.54 -2.91
N TYR A 184 6.26 17.41 -3.68
CA TYR A 184 7.52 18.08 -3.36
C TYR A 184 7.38 19.60 -3.39
N TYR A 185 6.88 20.18 -4.48
CA TYR A 185 6.79 21.64 -4.63
C TYR A 185 5.69 22.26 -3.77
N LYS A 186 4.49 21.67 -3.74
CA LYS A 186 3.33 22.28 -3.06
C LYS A 186 3.27 21.95 -1.57
N ILE A 187 3.75 20.77 -1.15
CA ILE A 187 3.67 20.33 0.25
C ILE A 187 5.03 20.44 0.91
N TYR A 188 6.05 19.72 0.44
CA TYR A 188 7.33 19.65 1.14
C TYR A 188 8.04 21.01 1.22
N LEU A 189 8.23 21.69 0.08
CA LEU A 189 8.89 23.00 0.04
C LEU A 189 8.09 24.09 0.77
N THR A 190 6.77 24.15 0.58
CA THR A 190 5.91 25.10 1.32
C THR A 190 6.09 24.95 2.82
N ASN A 191 6.07 23.71 3.33
CA ASN A 191 6.27 23.46 4.77
C ASN A 191 7.68 23.84 5.25
N LYS A 192 8.71 23.59 4.45
CA LYS A 192 10.09 23.97 4.76
C LYS A 192 10.30 25.49 4.72
N ASN A 193 9.70 26.18 3.77
CA ASN A 193 9.76 27.63 3.64
C ASN A 193 9.05 28.32 4.81
N SER A 194 7.90 27.79 5.26
CA SER A 194 7.20 28.31 6.44
C SER A 194 7.95 28.02 7.74
N ASN A 195 8.62 26.87 7.86
CA ASN A 195 9.43 26.53 9.03
C ASN A 195 10.59 25.59 8.64
N PRO A 196 11.84 26.10 8.57
CA PRO A 196 13.01 25.31 8.18
C PRO A 196 13.28 24.09 9.06
N LYS A 197 12.89 24.14 10.34
CA LYS A 197 13.04 23.04 11.31
C LYS A 197 11.96 21.96 11.17
N LYS A 198 10.88 22.23 10.43
CA LYS A 198 9.83 21.23 10.19
C LYS A 198 10.39 20.10 9.34
N THR A 199 10.05 18.87 9.69
CA THR A 199 10.35 17.68 8.87
C THR A 199 9.02 17.18 8.33
N PRO A 200 8.62 17.61 7.11
CA PRO A 200 7.37 17.15 6.51
C PRO A 200 7.36 15.62 6.43
N ALA A 201 6.20 15.03 6.71
CA ALA A 201 6.01 13.58 6.59
C ALA A 201 6.17 13.16 5.11
N PRO A 202 6.68 11.95 4.82
CA PRO A 202 6.80 11.45 3.45
C PRO A 202 5.48 11.50 2.66
N LYS A 203 5.57 11.39 1.34
CA LYS A 203 4.36 11.25 0.51
C LYS A 203 3.70 9.91 0.81
N ASN A 204 2.53 9.98 1.43
CA ASN A 204 1.63 8.85 1.56
C ASN A 204 1.06 8.50 0.18
N PHE A 205 1.27 7.27 -0.26
CA PHE A 205 0.69 6.73 -1.49
C PHE A 205 -0.18 5.53 -1.11
N TRP A 206 -1.49 5.74 -1.18
CA TRP A 206 -2.48 4.85 -0.59
C TRP A 206 -2.95 3.81 -1.60
N PRO A 207 -2.94 2.50 -1.26
CA PRO A 207 -3.54 1.46 -2.09
C PRO A 207 -4.99 1.80 -2.44
N TYR A 208 -5.35 1.60 -3.70
CA TYR A 208 -6.71 1.82 -4.22
C TYR A 208 -7.28 3.22 -4.02
N SER A 209 -6.44 4.21 -3.76
CA SER A 209 -6.85 5.61 -3.78
C SER A 209 -7.02 6.12 -5.20
N TYR A 210 -7.73 7.23 -5.35
CA TYR A 210 -7.85 7.96 -6.61
C TYR A 210 -6.47 8.22 -7.28
N GLU A 211 -5.48 8.68 -6.51
CA GLU A 211 -4.11 8.89 -6.99
C GLU A 211 -3.43 7.59 -7.45
N PHE A 212 -3.68 6.47 -6.76
CA PHE A 212 -3.17 5.16 -7.18
C PHE A 212 -3.70 4.78 -8.56
N TYR A 213 -5.00 4.94 -8.79
CA TYR A 213 -5.61 4.60 -10.07
C TYR A 213 -5.21 5.54 -11.20
N LEU A 214 -5.06 6.84 -10.94
CA LEU A 214 -4.57 7.79 -11.94
C LEU A 214 -3.15 7.47 -12.42
N CYS A 215 -2.35 6.77 -11.60
CA CYS A 215 -1.04 6.30 -12.02
C CYS A 215 -1.09 5.16 -13.04
N ASN A 216 -2.26 4.61 -13.39
CA ASN A 216 -2.42 3.47 -14.30
C ASN A 216 -1.49 2.28 -13.99
N PRO A 217 -1.49 1.76 -12.75
CA PRO A 217 -0.63 0.66 -12.37
C PRO A 217 -1.05 -0.64 -13.07
N VAL A 218 -0.07 -1.49 -13.40
CA VAL A 218 -0.30 -2.84 -13.93
C VAL A 218 -0.22 -3.83 -12.77
N LYS A 219 -1.29 -4.58 -12.50
CA LYS A 219 -1.27 -5.67 -11.51
C LYS A 219 -0.54 -6.87 -12.11
N THR A 220 0.60 -7.24 -11.54
CA THR A 220 1.46 -8.31 -12.07
C THR A 220 1.41 -9.60 -11.27
N PHE A 221 0.88 -9.55 -10.05
CA PHE A 221 0.67 -10.71 -9.22
C PHE A 221 -0.50 -10.50 -8.26
N SER A 222 -1.24 -11.56 -8.00
CA SER A 222 -2.25 -11.65 -6.94
C SER A 222 -2.36 -13.09 -6.45
N CYS A 223 -2.36 -13.29 -5.14
CA CYS A 223 -2.74 -14.57 -4.54
C CYS A 223 -3.67 -14.36 -3.35
N TYR A 224 -4.54 -15.34 -3.11
CA TYR A 224 -5.30 -15.49 -1.89
C TYR A 224 -4.59 -16.48 -0.96
N VAL A 225 -4.75 -16.26 0.33
CA VAL A 225 -4.39 -17.24 1.35
C VAL A 225 -5.62 -17.50 2.20
N TYR A 226 -6.14 -18.72 2.13
CA TYR A 226 -7.29 -19.15 2.94
C TYR A 226 -6.83 -19.76 4.26
N ASN A 227 -7.68 -19.72 5.28
CA ASN A 227 -7.43 -20.31 6.60
C ASN A 227 -6.11 -19.83 7.24
N ALA A 228 -5.80 -18.55 7.06
CA ALA A 228 -4.46 -18.01 7.26
C ALA A 228 -3.97 -17.96 8.71
N SER A 229 -4.84 -18.24 9.68
CA SER A 229 -4.45 -18.30 11.09
C SER A 229 -4.16 -19.72 11.60
N GLN A 230 -4.38 -20.76 10.80
CA GLN A 230 -4.16 -22.16 11.20
C GLN A 230 -3.42 -22.99 10.16
N ASN A 231 -4.06 -23.29 9.04
CA ASN A 231 -3.55 -24.15 7.98
C ASN A 231 -3.66 -23.39 6.65
N PRO A 232 -2.74 -22.46 6.39
CA PRO A 232 -2.83 -21.57 5.26
C PRO A 232 -2.80 -22.33 3.93
N GLU A 233 -3.68 -21.97 3.00
CA GLU A 233 -3.68 -22.49 1.64
C GLU A 233 -3.48 -21.34 0.66
N ILE A 234 -2.39 -21.39 -0.11
CA ILE A 234 -2.02 -20.34 -1.07
C ILE A 234 -2.56 -20.66 -2.46
N ASP A 235 -3.40 -19.77 -2.96
CA ASP A 235 -3.97 -19.83 -4.31
C ASP A 235 -3.55 -18.62 -5.15
N ILE A 236 -2.69 -18.84 -6.16
CA ILE A 236 -2.20 -17.80 -7.06
C ILE A 236 -3.23 -17.58 -8.17
N GLN A 237 -3.84 -16.39 -8.18
CA GLN A 237 -4.89 -16.02 -9.13
C GLN A 237 -4.33 -15.40 -10.41
N ASP A 238 -3.39 -14.47 -10.23
CA ASP A 238 -2.80 -13.71 -11.31
C ASP A 238 -1.28 -13.79 -11.19
N TYR A 239 -0.60 -14.11 -12.29
CA TYR A 239 0.85 -14.01 -12.37
C TYR A 239 1.31 -13.71 -13.79
N ILE A 240 1.88 -12.52 -13.98
CA ILE A 240 2.48 -12.14 -15.27
C ILE A 240 3.97 -12.52 -15.23
N LYS A 241 4.35 -13.48 -16.07
CA LYS A 241 5.74 -13.97 -16.14
C LYS A 241 6.75 -12.81 -16.33
N PRO A 242 7.96 -12.93 -15.75
CA PRO A 242 8.97 -11.87 -15.71
C PRO A 242 9.31 -11.23 -17.06
N HIS A 243 9.36 -12.02 -18.13
CA HIS A 243 9.83 -11.58 -19.45
C HIS A 243 8.74 -10.90 -20.31
N ILE A 244 7.49 -10.92 -19.87
CA ILE A 244 6.35 -10.41 -20.66
C ILE A 244 6.37 -8.87 -20.68
N ASP A 245 6.14 -8.26 -21.83
CA ASP A 245 6.00 -6.80 -21.93
C ASP A 245 4.68 -6.33 -21.34
N ARG A 246 4.72 -5.29 -20.50
CA ARG A 246 3.52 -4.74 -19.84
C ARG A 246 2.74 -3.73 -20.69
N THR A 247 3.28 -3.33 -21.84
CA THR A 247 2.76 -2.20 -22.64
C THR A 247 1.28 -2.38 -23.02
N ASN A 248 0.88 -3.59 -23.42
CA ASN A 248 -0.48 -3.88 -23.89
C ASN A 248 -1.37 -4.55 -22.82
N LEU A 249 -0.92 -4.59 -21.57
CA LEU A 249 -1.70 -5.18 -20.47
C LEU A 249 -2.57 -4.11 -19.82
N ASN A 250 -3.80 -4.44 -19.44
CA ASN A 250 -4.73 -3.49 -18.83
C ASN A 250 -4.31 -3.07 -17.41
N SER A 251 -4.58 -1.83 -17.04
CA SER A 251 -4.43 -1.36 -15.66
C SER A 251 -5.54 -1.90 -14.79
N VAL A 252 -5.35 -1.83 -13.48
CA VAL A 252 -6.43 -2.06 -12.51
C VAL A 252 -7.57 -1.09 -12.80
N SER A 253 -8.80 -1.59 -12.90
CA SER A 253 -10.02 -0.79 -13.11
C SER A 253 -10.34 0.07 -11.89
N MET A 254 -10.69 1.35 -12.10
CA MET A 254 -10.97 2.29 -11.02
C MET A 254 -12.47 2.31 -10.72
N PRO A 255 -12.92 2.06 -9.48
CA PRO A 255 -14.32 2.18 -9.12
C PRO A 255 -14.83 3.64 -9.25
N ILE A 256 -16.04 3.81 -9.80
CA ILE A 256 -16.69 5.13 -9.99
C ILE A 256 -16.98 5.83 -8.65
N GLU A 257 -17.10 5.05 -7.58
CA GLU A 257 -17.38 5.49 -6.22
C GLU A 257 -16.26 6.36 -5.64
N LEU A 258 -15.04 6.24 -6.19
CA LEU A 258 -13.92 7.07 -5.76
C LEU A 258 -14.03 8.52 -6.24
N LEU A 259 -14.86 8.80 -7.25
CA LEU A 259 -15.03 10.13 -7.78
C LEU A 259 -15.93 11.00 -6.90
N ASN A 260 -15.55 12.27 -6.76
CA ASN A 260 -16.46 13.28 -6.22
C ASN A 260 -17.48 13.75 -7.28
N ASN A 261 -18.49 14.51 -6.85
CA ASN A 261 -19.57 14.95 -7.73
C ASN A 261 -19.08 15.80 -8.93
N GLN A 262 -18.05 16.62 -8.76
CA GLN A 262 -17.50 17.44 -9.85
C GLN A 262 -16.77 16.59 -10.90
N GLU A 263 -16.06 15.55 -10.46
CA GLU A 263 -15.38 14.59 -11.33
C GLU A 263 -16.39 13.71 -12.08
N LYS A 264 -17.46 13.25 -11.41
CA LYS A 264 -18.57 12.52 -12.06
C LYS A 264 -19.27 13.38 -13.11
N LEU A 265 -19.57 14.64 -12.79
CA LEU A 265 -20.15 15.58 -13.73
C LEU A 265 -19.25 15.82 -14.95
N SER A 266 -17.94 15.95 -14.72
CA SER A 266 -16.95 16.09 -15.80
C SER A 266 -16.97 14.88 -16.74
N LEU A 267 -16.99 13.66 -16.20
CA LEU A 267 -17.09 12.44 -17.01
C LEU A 267 -18.42 12.33 -17.75
N LYS A 268 -19.53 12.61 -17.09
CA LYS A 268 -20.86 12.60 -17.68
C LYS A 268 -20.92 13.52 -18.90
N ASN A 269 -20.40 14.74 -18.76
CA ASN A 269 -20.34 15.71 -19.85
C ASN A 269 -19.42 15.25 -20.99
N HIS A 270 -18.27 14.67 -20.67
CA HIS A 270 -17.34 14.13 -21.67
C HIS A 270 -17.96 12.98 -22.47
N LEU A 271 -18.69 12.09 -21.80
CA LEU A 271 -19.39 10.95 -22.40
C LEU A 271 -20.75 11.32 -23.03
N GLN A 272 -21.16 12.59 -22.91
CA GLN A 272 -22.45 13.10 -23.42
C GLN A 272 -23.66 12.31 -22.87
N LEU A 273 -23.60 11.91 -21.59
CA LEU A 273 -24.66 11.17 -20.93
C LEU A 273 -25.73 12.09 -20.35
N GLU A 274 -26.99 11.66 -20.39
CA GLU A 274 -28.11 12.43 -19.85
C GLU A 274 -28.16 12.39 -18.32
N ASN A 275 -27.85 11.23 -17.70
CA ASN A 275 -27.93 11.04 -16.25
C ASN A 275 -26.62 10.48 -15.68
N GLU A 276 -26.33 10.80 -14.41
CA GLU A 276 -25.15 10.24 -13.72
C GLU A 276 -25.24 8.73 -13.51
N LYS A 277 -26.46 8.18 -13.41
CA LYS A 277 -26.69 6.72 -13.29
C LYS A 277 -26.22 5.94 -14.53
N ASP A 278 -26.04 6.62 -15.65
CA ASP A 278 -25.59 6.03 -16.91
C ASP A 278 -24.06 5.95 -16.98
N LEU A 279 -23.35 6.48 -15.97
CA LEU A 279 -21.90 6.34 -15.85
C LEU A 279 -21.52 4.88 -15.64
N PRO A 280 -20.38 4.42 -16.20
CA PRO A 280 -19.92 3.07 -15.98
C PRO A 280 -19.53 2.85 -14.52
N SER A 281 -19.74 1.64 -14.00
CA SER A 281 -19.33 1.27 -12.63
C SER A 281 -17.81 1.33 -12.45
N PHE A 282 -17.05 1.21 -13.54
CA PHE A 282 -15.60 1.29 -13.54
C PHE A 282 -15.10 2.24 -14.62
N ILE A 283 -14.01 2.93 -14.30
CA ILE A 283 -13.35 3.90 -15.15
C ILE A 283 -12.05 3.27 -15.66
N ASP A 284 -11.90 3.21 -16.98
CA ASP A 284 -10.71 2.70 -17.66
C ASP A 284 -9.59 3.75 -17.74
N GLU A 285 -8.50 3.45 -18.44
CA GLU A 285 -7.35 4.34 -18.57
C GLU A 285 -7.66 5.60 -19.40
N ASN A 286 -8.48 5.48 -20.44
CA ASN A 286 -8.84 6.59 -21.33
C ASN A 286 -9.64 7.64 -20.57
N LEU A 287 -10.64 7.19 -19.82
CA LEU A 287 -11.47 8.08 -19.00
C LEU A 287 -10.68 8.66 -17.81
N ARG A 288 -9.62 8.01 -17.33
CA ARG A 288 -8.73 8.60 -16.33
C ARG A 288 -7.88 9.75 -16.86
N GLU A 289 -7.60 9.80 -18.16
CA GLU A 289 -6.77 10.87 -18.72
C GLU A 289 -7.39 12.25 -18.58
N ILE A 290 -8.73 12.32 -18.61
CA ILE A 290 -9.47 13.58 -18.48
C ILE A 290 -9.67 14.02 -17.02
N LEU A 291 -9.33 13.15 -16.06
CA LEU A 291 -9.52 13.41 -14.65
C LEU A 291 -8.34 14.23 -14.07
N PRO A 292 -8.61 15.32 -13.33
CA PRO A 292 -7.56 16.18 -12.81
C PRO A 292 -6.87 15.54 -11.60
N LEU A 293 -5.63 15.96 -11.35
CA LEU A 293 -5.04 15.73 -10.02
C LEU A 293 -5.79 16.60 -9.00
N ARG A 294 -6.23 16.00 -7.91
CA ARG A 294 -6.86 16.73 -6.80
C ARG A 294 -5.83 17.64 -6.15
N ASP A 295 -6.23 18.86 -5.83
CA ASP A 295 -5.36 19.77 -5.11
C ASP A 295 -5.26 19.30 -3.65
N THR A 296 -4.19 18.60 -3.31
CA THR A 296 -3.91 18.12 -1.95
C THR A 296 -3.47 19.25 -1.01
N GLY A 297 -3.56 20.50 -1.45
CA GLY A 297 -3.04 21.71 -0.82
C GLY A 297 -3.96 22.40 0.18
N LYS A 298 -4.91 21.71 0.84
CA LYS A 298 -5.48 22.27 2.07
C LYS A 298 -4.43 22.13 3.17
N GLY A 299 -3.82 23.25 3.55
CA GLY A 299 -2.90 23.33 4.67
C GLY A 299 -3.46 22.59 5.88
N PHE A 300 -2.68 21.63 6.39
CA PHE A 300 -3.05 20.89 7.59
C PHE A 300 -3.39 21.87 8.72
N ASN A 301 -4.61 21.77 9.23
CA ASN A 301 -4.96 22.40 10.50
C ASN A 301 -4.02 21.87 11.59
N ILE A 302 -3.47 22.82 12.33
CA ILE A 302 -2.43 22.66 13.32
C ILE A 302 -3.00 21.97 14.58
N ASN A 303 -2.23 21.00 15.09
CA ASN A 303 -2.18 20.48 16.46
C ASN A 303 -3.32 19.60 17.00
N THR A 304 -3.03 18.30 17.07
CA THR A 304 -3.16 17.60 18.36
C THR A 304 -1.78 17.03 18.71
N PRO A 305 -1.13 17.50 19.79
CA PRO A 305 0.13 16.91 20.22
C PRO A 305 -0.09 15.44 20.57
N HIS A 306 0.79 14.57 20.11
CA HIS A 306 0.83 13.19 20.59
C HIS A 306 1.24 13.23 22.07
N VAL A 307 0.27 13.21 22.98
CA VAL A 307 0.52 13.02 24.40
C VAL A 307 0.92 11.56 24.59
N ARG A 308 2.16 11.29 25.01
CA ARG A 308 2.51 9.97 25.55
C ARG A 308 1.59 9.72 26.74
N LYS A 309 0.94 8.56 26.80
CA LYS A 309 0.12 8.16 27.96
C LYS A 309 0.91 8.45 29.23
N SER A 310 0.42 9.37 30.06
CA SER A 310 0.89 9.46 31.42
C SER A 310 0.54 8.14 32.09
N THR A 311 1.54 7.51 32.70
CA THR A 311 1.34 6.37 33.57
C THR A 311 0.39 6.81 34.68
N LYS A 312 -0.89 6.45 34.57
CA LYS A 312 -1.79 6.47 35.73
C LYS A 312 -1.20 5.47 36.71
N SER A 313 -0.49 5.97 37.72
CA SER A 313 -0.15 5.16 38.89
C SER A 313 -1.47 4.68 39.48
N ARG A 314 -1.65 3.36 39.53
CA ARG A 314 -2.68 2.75 40.37
C ARG A 314 -2.30 3.12 41.80
N ARG A 315 -2.95 4.15 42.37
CA ARG A 315 -2.99 4.31 43.81
C ARG A 315 -3.74 3.11 44.37
N ASN A 316 -3.02 2.33 45.17
CA ASN A 316 -3.58 1.33 46.06
C ASN A 316 -4.72 1.95 46.86
N THR A 317 -5.93 1.43 46.71
CA THR A 317 -6.96 1.55 47.73
C THR A 317 -6.87 0.32 48.61
N THR A 318 -6.06 0.43 49.67
CA THR A 318 -6.28 -0.30 50.91
C THR A 318 -7.46 0.36 51.63
N LYS A 319 -8.55 -0.38 51.77
CA LYS A 319 -9.32 -0.57 53.00
C LYS A 319 -10.32 -1.70 52.76
#